data_AF-A0A327XZK7-F1
#
_entry.id   AF-A0A327XZK7-F1
#
_cell.length_a   1.000
_cell.length_b   1.000
_cell.length_c   1.000
_cell.angle_alpha   90.00
_cell.angle_beta   90.00
_cell.angle_gamma   90.00
#
_symmetry.space_group_name_H-M   'P 1'
#
loop_
_entity.id
_entity.type
_entity.pdbx_description
1 polymer ?
#
loop_
_entity_poly.entity_id
_entity_poly.type
_entity_poly.pdbx_seq_one_letter_code
_entity_poly.pdbx_strand_id
1 'polypeptide(L)'
;MGKKEILGSVYATLDNGIPVKILFVRNRNKRSECLAILSTDTTLENEEIIRIYGMRWDIEVFFKCNKSLLNLEKEFQGRSYDMLISHTTIVFTRYILIAWQMRKEEDSKTIGNLFYILCEDVKDIDFITALQSLIDLFQTLAKSKVSLNIDIFKNQMNKWLASIPNYIKQCLNISVCES
;
A
#
# COMPACT_ATOMS: atom_id res chain seq x y z
N MET A 1 -23.72 -11.11 -14.70
CA MET A 1 -24.64 -11.10 -13.53
C MET A 1 -26.02 -11.45 -14.05
N GLY A 2 -26.79 -12.28 -13.34
CA GLY A 2 -28.09 -12.75 -13.85
C GLY A 2 -29.21 -11.77 -13.54
N LYS A 3 -30.19 -11.62 -14.46
CA LYS A 3 -31.42 -10.80 -14.31
C LYS A 3 -32.21 -11.04 -12.99
N LYS A 4 -31.93 -12.13 -12.26
CA LYS A 4 -32.58 -12.50 -10.99
C LYS A 4 -32.18 -11.64 -9.77
N GLU A 5 -31.14 -10.81 -9.88
CA GLU A 5 -30.63 -10.01 -8.74
C GLU A 5 -31.13 -8.57 -8.72
N ILE A 6 -31.63 -8.07 -9.85
CA ILE A 6 -32.22 -6.74 -9.97
C ILE A 6 -33.70 -6.86 -9.63
N LEU A 7 -34.14 -6.12 -8.61
CA LEU A 7 -35.53 -6.11 -8.15
C LEU A 7 -36.40 -5.14 -8.95
N GLY A 8 -35.80 -4.04 -9.44
CA GLY A 8 -36.47 -3.07 -10.29
C GLY A 8 -35.70 -1.75 -10.36
N SER A 9 -36.16 -0.83 -11.19
CA SER A 9 -35.63 0.54 -11.30
C SER A 9 -36.76 1.55 -11.42
N VAL A 10 -36.59 2.73 -10.82
CA VAL A 10 -37.54 3.84 -10.84
C VAL A 10 -36.83 5.11 -11.29
N TYR A 11 -37.49 5.88 -12.15
CA TYR A 11 -37.06 7.24 -12.49
C TYR A 11 -37.72 8.22 -11.53
N ALA A 12 -36.94 9.13 -10.97
CA ALA A 12 -37.39 10.15 -10.06
C ALA A 12 -36.70 11.48 -10.37
N THR A 13 -37.22 12.56 -9.80
CA THR A 13 -36.61 13.88 -9.87
C THR A 13 -36.37 14.34 -8.44
N LEU A 14 -35.15 14.77 -8.15
CA LEU A 14 -34.80 15.35 -6.85
C LEU A 14 -35.45 16.74 -6.70
N ASP A 15 -35.56 17.23 -5.46
CA ASP A 15 -36.16 18.55 -5.15
C ASP A 15 -35.47 19.72 -5.87
N ASN A 16 -34.21 19.54 -6.26
CA ASN A 16 -33.42 20.51 -7.02
C ASN A 16 -33.60 20.39 -8.55
N GLY A 17 -34.54 19.57 -9.03
CA GLY A 17 -34.85 19.38 -10.45
C GLY A 17 -33.93 18.41 -11.20
N ILE A 18 -32.98 17.76 -10.52
CA ILE A 18 -32.07 16.80 -11.15
C ILE A 18 -32.78 15.46 -11.39
N PRO A 19 -32.85 14.96 -12.64
CA PRO A 19 -33.40 13.65 -12.92
C PRO A 19 -32.45 12.56 -12.41
N VAL A 20 -33.00 11.54 -11.77
CA VAL A 20 -32.24 10.43 -11.21
C VAL A 20 -32.92 9.10 -11.52
N LYS A 21 -32.10 8.05 -11.55
CA LYS A 21 -32.53 6.66 -11.68
C LYS A 21 -32.14 5.92 -10.41
N ILE A 22 -33.13 5.36 -9.73
CA ILE A 22 -32.95 4.57 -8.50
C ILE A 22 -33.09 3.10 -8.87
N LEU A 23 -32.06 2.32 -8.57
CA LEU A 23 -31.98 0.89 -8.86
C LEU A 23 -32.04 0.09 -7.56
N PHE A 24 -32.95 -0.87 -7.49
CA PHE A 24 -33.10 -1.78 -6.36
C PHE A 24 -32.46 -3.12 -6.67
N VAL A 25 -31.47 -3.50 -5.87
CA VAL A 25 -30.67 -4.72 -6.03
C VAL A 25 -30.81 -5.57 -4.77
N ARG A 26 -30.99 -6.88 -4.93
CA ARG A 26 -31.04 -7.80 -3.79
C ARG A 26 -29.68 -7.89 -3.11
N ASN A 27 -29.64 -7.72 -1.79
CA ASN A 27 -28.42 -7.95 -1.03
C ASN A 27 -28.06 -9.45 -1.05
N ARG A 28 -26.87 -9.77 -1.56
CA ARG A 28 -26.36 -11.16 -1.63
C ARG A 28 -26.02 -11.74 -0.26
N ASN A 29 -25.53 -10.91 0.65
CA ASN A 29 -25.13 -11.33 2.00
C ASN A 29 -26.36 -11.52 2.90
N LYS A 30 -27.41 -10.71 2.70
CA LYS A 30 -28.64 -10.77 3.48
C LYS A 30 -29.88 -10.66 2.59
N ARG A 31 -30.44 -11.81 2.20
CA ARG A 31 -31.53 -11.91 1.20
C ARG A 31 -32.82 -11.17 1.56
N SER A 32 -33.04 -10.87 2.85
CA SER A 32 -34.20 -10.10 3.33
C SER A 32 -34.04 -8.59 3.09
N GLU A 33 -32.86 -8.13 2.71
CA GLU A 33 -32.55 -6.72 2.50
C GLU A 33 -32.37 -6.39 1.02
N CYS A 34 -32.71 -5.16 0.69
CA CYS A 34 -32.51 -4.56 -0.63
C CYS A 34 -31.51 -3.41 -0.50
N LEU A 35 -30.63 -3.29 -1.49
CA LEU A 35 -29.74 -2.15 -1.68
C LEU A 35 -30.36 -1.22 -2.73
N ALA A 36 -30.40 0.06 -2.45
CA ALA A 36 -30.80 1.08 -3.41
C ALA A 36 -29.55 1.84 -3.91
N ILE A 37 -29.34 1.86 -5.21
CA ILE A 37 -28.27 2.61 -5.87
C ILE A 37 -28.91 3.74 -6.66
N LEU A 38 -28.49 4.98 -6.40
CA LEU A 38 -28.95 6.15 -7.11
C LEU A 38 -27.90 6.57 -8.14
N SER A 39 -28.34 6.78 -9.38
CA SER A 39 -27.52 7.34 -10.48
C SER A 39 -28.14 8.64 -10.98
N THR A 40 -27.32 9.67 -11.16
CA THR A 40 -27.71 10.92 -11.85
C THR A 40 -27.69 10.76 -13.37
N ASP A 41 -26.93 9.80 -13.88
CA ASP A 41 -26.97 9.43 -15.29
C ASP A 41 -28.10 8.41 -15.51
N THR A 42 -29.16 8.88 -16.17
CA THR A 42 -30.38 8.11 -16.45
C THR A 42 -30.28 7.29 -17.74
N THR A 43 -29.23 7.52 -18.54
CA THR A 43 -28.99 6.84 -19.83
C THR A 43 -28.34 5.47 -19.66
N LEU A 44 -27.68 5.25 -18.53
CA LEU A 44 -27.00 4.00 -18.22
C LEU A 44 -27.98 2.83 -18.01
N GLU A 45 -27.58 1.67 -18.54
CA GLU A 45 -28.24 0.40 -18.26
C GLU A 45 -28.09 0.00 -16.79
N ASN A 46 -29.04 -0.79 -16.28
CA ASN A 46 -29.09 -1.17 -14.87
C ASN A 46 -27.83 -1.95 -14.46
N GLU A 47 -27.37 -2.85 -15.33
CA GLU A 47 -26.18 -3.66 -15.14
C GLU A 47 -24.91 -2.80 -15.06
N GLU A 48 -24.84 -1.72 -15.85
CA GLU A 48 -23.69 -0.82 -15.88
C GLU A 48 -23.61 0.03 -14.61
N ILE A 49 -24.75 0.52 -14.12
CA ILE A 49 -24.83 1.20 -12.81
C ILE A 49 -24.31 0.28 -11.69
N ILE A 50 -24.67 -1.00 -11.70
CA ILE A 50 -24.17 -1.99 -10.73
C ILE A 50 -22.67 -2.21 -10.90
N ARG A 51 -22.18 -2.31 -12.15
CA ARG A 51 -20.76 -2.50 -12.44
C ARG A 51 -19.92 -1.35 -11.89
N ILE A 52 -20.32 -0.11 -12.17
CA ILE A 52 -19.65 1.11 -11.69
C ILE A 52 -19.71 1.17 -10.17
N TYR A 53 -20.86 0.87 -9.56
CA TYR A 53 -20.97 0.82 -8.10
C TYR A 53 -20.09 -0.27 -7.48
N GLY A 54 -19.89 -1.39 -8.18
CA GLY A 54 -18.98 -2.46 -7.79
C GLY A 54 -17.52 -2.00 -7.70
N MET A 55 -17.07 -1.12 -8.60
CA MET A 55 -15.72 -0.55 -8.56
C MET A 55 -15.46 0.27 -7.28
N ARG A 56 -16.50 0.78 -6.61
CA ARG A 56 -16.36 1.49 -5.32
C ARG A 56 -15.72 0.61 -4.24
N TRP A 57 -15.89 -0.71 -4.31
CA TRP A 57 -15.29 -1.65 -3.36
C TRP A 57 -13.75 -1.56 -3.35
N ASP A 58 -13.14 -1.14 -4.47
CA ASP A 58 -11.69 -0.97 -4.56
C ASP A 58 -11.16 0.05 -3.53
N ILE A 59 -11.98 1.01 -3.09
CA ILE A 59 -11.63 1.96 -2.01
C ILE A 59 -11.50 1.23 -0.66
N GLU A 60 -12.35 0.26 -0.38
CA GLU A 60 -12.26 -0.53 0.87
C GLU A 60 -11.00 -1.40 0.86
N VAL A 61 -10.68 -2.01 -0.29
CA VAL A 61 -9.44 -2.77 -0.48
C VAL A 61 -8.23 -1.84 -0.34
N PHE A 62 -8.26 -0.65 -0.94
CA PHE A 62 -7.25 0.38 -0.79
C PHE A 62 -6.99 0.69 0.68
N PHE A 63 -8.02 1.05 1.46
CA PHE A 63 -7.82 1.38 2.87
C PHE A 63 -7.38 0.18 3.71
N LYS A 64 -7.87 -1.02 3.39
CA LYS A 64 -7.42 -2.25 4.03
C LYS A 64 -5.92 -2.46 3.80
N CYS A 65 -5.45 -2.37 2.57
CA CYS A 65 -4.02 -2.49 2.22
C CYS A 65 -3.18 -1.40 2.90
N ASN A 66 -3.60 -0.14 2.85
CA ASN A 66 -2.85 0.95 3.46
C ASN A 66 -2.71 0.78 4.99
N LYS A 67 -3.78 0.39 5.69
CA LYS A 67 -3.74 0.18 7.16
C LYS A 67 -2.99 -1.07 7.59
N SER A 68 -3.12 -2.17 6.84
CA SER A 68 -2.55 -3.46 7.24
C SER A 68 -1.12 -3.67 6.76
N LEU A 69 -0.73 -3.10 5.62
CA LEU A 69 0.53 -3.41 4.95
C LEU A 69 1.45 -2.19 4.80
N LEU A 70 0.89 -0.99 4.67
CA LEU A 70 1.68 0.25 4.52
C LEU A 70 1.64 1.12 5.78
N ASN A 71 1.26 0.53 6.93
CA ASN A 71 1.31 1.17 8.25
C ASN A 71 0.64 2.54 8.34
N LEU A 72 -0.45 2.76 7.59
CA LEU A 72 -1.30 3.94 7.78
C LEU A 72 -1.71 4.05 9.26
N GLU A 73 -1.57 5.25 9.83
CA GLU A 73 -1.69 5.59 11.27
C GLU A 73 -0.68 4.94 12.24
N LYS A 74 0.16 3.99 11.80
CA LYS A 74 1.06 3.21 12.67
C LYS A 74 2.54 3.51 12.49
N GLU A 75 2.98 3.93 11.31
CA GLU A 75 4.40 4.15 11.00
C GLU A 75 5.01 5.27 11.87
N PHE A 76 4.24 6.35 12.11
CA PHE A 76 4.68 7.47 12.93
C PHE A 76 3.60 7.91 13.92
N GLN A 77 4.00 8.18 15.17
CA GLN A 77 3.13 8.65 16.26
C GLN A 77 3.36 10.13 16.58
N GLY A 78 3.29 10.99 15.57
CA GLY A 78 3.49 12.42 15.77
C GLY A 78 2.19 13.20 15.95
N ARG A 79 2.33 14.37 16.54
CA ARG A 79 1.20 15.20 17.04
C ARG A 79 0.95 16.45 16.19
N SER A 80 1.76 16.68 15.16
CA SER A 80 1.59 17.81 14.24
C SER A 80 0.66 17.46 13.09
N TYR A 81 -0.22 18.39 12.73
CA TYR A 81 -1.14 18.23 11.60
C TYR A 81 -0.39 18.08 10.27
N ASP A 82 0.67 18.85 10.06
CA ASP A 82 1.51 18.76 8.85
C ASP A 82 2.15 17.38 8.71
N MET A 83 2.51 16.77 9.84
CA MET A 83 3.06 15.42 9.85
C MET A 83 2.00 14.38 9.48
N LEU A 84 0.76 14.51 9.96
CA LEU A 84 -0.35 13.62 9.61
C LEU A 84 -0.67 13.68 8.11
N ILE A 85 -0.68 14.89 7.54
CA ILE A 85 -0.86 15.08 6.09
C ILE A 85 0.29 14.44 5.32
N SER A 86 1.53 14.74 5.71
CA SER A 86 2.72 14.23 5.03
C SER A 86 2.77 12.70 5.07
N HIS A 87 2.51 12.11 6.25
CA HIS A 87 2.45 10.66 6.44
C HIS A 87 1.39 10.01 5.55
N THR A 88 0.16 10.53 5.57
CA THR A 88 -0.94 10.01 4.75
C THR A 88 -0.60 10.09 3.26
N THR A 89 0.00 11.21 2.84
CA THR A 89 0.42 11.43 1.45
C THR A 89 1.50 10.44 1.02
N ILE A 90 2.50 10.20 1.86
CA ILE A 90 3.57 9.23 1.59
C ILE A 90 2.99 7.82 1.47
N VAL A 91 2.18 7.39 2.43
CA VAL A 91 1.57 6.05 2.43
C VAL A 91 0.70 5.83 1.20
N PHE A 92 -0.13 6.81 0.82
CA PHE A 92 -0.96 6.72 -0.38
C PHE A 92 -0.12 6.72 -1.66
N THR A 93 0.94 7.53 -1.72
CA THR A 93 1.85 7.55 -2.86
C THR A 93 2.56 6.20 -3.04
N ARG A 94 3.03 5.59 -1.94
CA ARG A 94 3.61 4.23 -1.95
C ARG A 94 2.61 3.21 -2.50
N TYR A 95 1.36 3.24 -2.03
CA TYR A 95 0.32 2.37 -2.59
C TYR A 95 0.15 2.55 -4.09
N ILE A 96 0.05 3.80 -4.57
CA ILE A 96 -0.17 4.10 -6.00
C ILE A 96 0.99 3.58 -6.84
N LEU A 97 2.24 3.80 -6.41
CA LEU A 97 3.43 3.32 -7.12
C LEU A 97 3.45 1.79 -7.21
N ILE A 98 3.21 1.10 -6.09
CA ILE A 98 3.17 -0.36 -6.07
C ILE A 98 2.03 -0.87 -6.94
N ALA A 99 0.81 -0.35 -6.78
CA ALA A 99 -0.34 -0.75 -7.58
C ALA A 99 -0.14 -0.49 -9.08
N TRP A 100 0.56 0.59 -9.44
CA TRP A 100 0.91 0.89 -10.83
C TRP A 100 1.92 -0.10 -11.40
N GLN A 101 2.98 -0.41 -10.65
CA GLN A 101 3.97 -1.39 -11.06
C GLN A 101 3.35 -2.78 -11.22
N MET A 102 2.46 -3.17 -10.31
CA MET A 102 1.70 -4.42 -10.40
C MET A 102 0.82 -4.52 -11.66
N ARG A 103 0.17 -3.44 -12.06
CA ARG A 103 -0.61 -3.43 -13.32
C ARG A 103 0.27 -3.49 -14.58
N LYS A 104 1.54 -3.12 -14.46
CA LYS A 104 2.52 -3.19 -15.57
C LYS A 104 3.16 -4.57 -15.69
N GLU A 105 3.38 -5.25 -14.57
CA GLU A 105 4.06 -6.56 -14.53
C GLU A 105 3.09 -7.75 -14.61
N GLU A 106 1.82 -7.60 -14.22
CA GLU A 106 0.81 -8.67 -14.23
C GLU A 106 -0.50 -8.24 -14.90
N ASP A 107 -1.07 -9.10 -15.77
CA ASP A 107 -2.31 -8.81 -16.49
C ASP A 107 -3.59 -9.00 -15.62
N SER A 108 -4.50 -8.06 -15.86
CA SER A 108 -5.86 -7.78 -15.39
C SER A 108 -6.35 -8.05 -13.95
N LYS A 109 -6.00 -9.11 -13.19
CA LYS A 109 -6.72 -9.41 -11.93
C LYS A 109 -5.98 -10.27 -10.88
N THR A 110 -5.00 -9.72 -10.15
CA THR A 110 -4.59 -10.34 -8.86
C THR A 110 -3.88 -9.38 -7.89
N ILE A 111 -4.58 -8.33 -7.46
CA ILE A 111 -4.04 -7.29 -6.56
C ILE A 111 -3.73 -7.76 -5.12
N GLY A 112 -4.24 -8.91 -4.68
CA GLY A 112 -4.18 -9.28 -3.26
C GLY A 112 -2.87 -9.95 -2.81
N ASN A 113 -2.44 -11.00 -3.51
CA ASN A 113 -1.46 -11.94 -2.96
C ASN A 113 0.00 -11.52 -3.24
N LEU A 114 0.28 -10.94 -4.41
CA LEU A 114 1.63 -10.46 -4.75
C LEU A 114 1.98 -9.14 -4.07
N PHE A 115 0.98 -8.26 -3.82
CA PHE A 115 1.15 -7.05 -3.02
C PHE A 115 1.62 -7.36 -1.58
N TYR A 116 1.16 -8.47 -1.00
CA TYR A 116 1.61 -8.93 0.31
C TYR A 116 3.10 -9.32 0.31
N ILE A 117 3.54 -10.05 -0.72
CA ILE A 117 4.93 -10.49 -0.88
C ILE A 117 5.84 -9.27 -1.06
N LEU A 118 5.45 -8.30 -1.90
CA LEU A 118 6.27 -7.11 -2.14
C LEU A 118 6.34 -6.16 -0.93
N CYS A 119 5.28 -6.07 -0.12
CA CYS A 119 5.35 -5.32 1.14
C CYS A 119 6.27 -6.00 2.17
N GLU A 120 6.47 -7.32 2.11
CA GLU A 120 7.50 -7.98 2.91
C GLU A 120 8.91 -7.69 2.38
N ASP A 121 9.10 -7.64 1.06
CA ASP A 121 10.39 -7.35 0.43
C ASP A 121 10.81 -5.87 0.55
N VAL A 122 9.85 -4.96 0.69
CA VAL A 122 10.08 -3.52 0.94
C VAL A 122 10.33 -3.21 2.43
N LYS A 123 10.37 -4.22 3.30
CA LYS A 123 10.76 -3.98 4.71
C LYS A 123 12.17 -3.38 4.76
N ASP A 124 12.23 -2.14 5.24
CA ASP A 124 13.43 -1.50 5.76
C ASP A 124 14.23 -2.50 6.61
N ILE A 125 15.54 -2.65 6.38
CA ILE A 125 16.42 -3.51 7.19
C ILE A 125 16.23 -3.14 8.66
N ASP A 126 15.64 -4.02 9.47
CA ASP A 126 15.50 -3.71 10.89
C ASP A 126 16.89 -3.68 11.56
N PHE A 127 16.98 -2.97 12.67
CA PHE A 127 18.25 -2.79 13.40
C PHE A 127 18.90 -4.12 13.79
N ILE A 128 18.08 -5.14 14.04
CA ILE A 128 18.54 -6.49 14.41
C ILE A 128 19.23 -7.15 13.22
N THR A 129 18.64 -7.05 12.03
CA THR A 129 19.18 -7.58 10.77
C THR A 129 20.47 -6.85 10.39
N ALA A 130 20.55 -5.53 10.61
CA ALA A 130 21.79 -4.78 10.43
C ALA A 130 22.90 -5.24 11.39
N LEU A 131 22.58 -5.48 12.67
CA LEU A 131 23.54 -6.03 13.64
C LEU A 131 24.00 -7.45 13.29
N GLN A 132 23.08 -8.30 12.83
CA GLN A 132 23.42 -9.65 12.38
C GLN A 132 24.37 -9.62 11.16
N SER A 133 24.09 -8.75 10.19
CA SER A 133 24.98 -8.51 9.05
C SER A 133 26.38 -8.04 9.48
N LEU A 134 26.46 -7.18 10.50
CA LEU A 134 27.73 -6.73 11.07
C LEU A 134 28.51 -7.87 11.72
N ILE A 135 27.82 -8.74 12.48
CA ILE A 135 28.44 -9.91 13.11
C ILE A 135 28.95 -10.88 12.04
N ASP A 136 28.19 -11.12 10.98
CA ASP A 136 28.63 -11.97 9.86
C ASP A 136 29.85 -11.40 9.13
N LEU A 137 29.93 -10.08 8.98
CA LEU A 137 31.12 -9.42 8.45
C LEU A 137 32.34 -9.69 9.33
N PHE A 138 32.22 -9.52 10.65
CA PHE A 138 33.31 -9.82 11.59
C PHE A 138 33.72 -11.29 11.56
N GLN A 139 32.77 -12.22 11.49
CA GLN A 139 33.05 -13.65 11.39
C GLN A 139 33.75 -14.00 10.07
N THR A 140 33.35 -13.38 8.96
CA THR A 140 33.98 -13.56 7.65
C THR A 140 35.42 -13.06 7.67
N LEU A 141 35.67 -11.89 8.27
CA LEU A 141 37.01 -11.35 8.46
C LEU A 141 37.87 -12.26 9.35
N ALA A 142 37.31 -12.80 10.44
CA ALA A 142 38.01 -13.70 11.34
C ALA A 142 38.36 -15.05 10.70
N LYS A 143 37.45 -15.62 9.90
CA LYS A 143 37.67 -16.89 9.17
C LYS A 143 38.71 -16.75 8.06
N SER A 144 38.85 -15.55 7.48
CA SER A 144 39.75 -15.31 6.34
C SER A 144 41.25 -15.43 6.65
N LYS A 145 41.66 -15.61 7.92
CA LYS A 145 43.07 -15.64 8.39
C LYS A 145 43.93 -14.48 7.87
N VAL A 146 43.30 -13.38 7.47
CA VAL A 146 43.99 -12.19 7.00
C VAL A 146 44.64 -11.53 8.21
N SER A 147 45.96 -11.32 8.15
CA SER A 147 46.64 -10.36 9.02
C SER A 147 45.85 -9.06 8.95
N LEU A 148 45.11 -8.71 10.00
CA LEU A 148 44.17 -7.60 10.03
C LEU A 148 44.90 -6.29 9.71
N ASN A 149 45.04 -6.00 8.42
CA ASN A 149 45.48 -4.70 7.97
C ASN A 149 44.28 -3.77 8.18
N ILE A 150 44.52 -2.73 8.96
CA ILE A 150 43.55 -1.66 9.27
C ILE A 150 42.92 -1.10 7.99
N ASP A 151 43.64 -1.09 6.86
CA ASP A 151 43.13 -0.61 5.58
C ASP A 151 42.07 -1.53 4.98
N ILE A 152 42.25 -2.85 5.09
CA ILE A 152 41.27 -3.84 4.63
C ILE A 152 40.02 -3.76 5.50
N PHE A 153 40.21 -3.63 6.82
CA PHE A 153 39.11 -3.45 7.75
C PHE A 153 38.28 -2.20 7.44
N LYS A 154 38.94 -1.05 7.27
CA LYS A 154 38.28 0.21 6.91
C LYS A 154 37.53 0.10 5.58
N ASN A 155 38.13 -0.53 4.56
CA ASN A 155 37.49 -0.70 3.26
C ASN A 155 36.23 -1.56 3.36
N GLN A 156 36.28 -2.67 4.10
CA GLN A 156 35.11 -3.54 4.30
C GLN A 156 34.02 -2.87 5.15
N MET A 157 34.41 -2.15 6.20
CA MET A 157 33.47 -1.36 6.99
C MET A 157 32.80 -0.25 6.18
N ASN A 158 33.52 0.43 5.31
CA ASN A 158 32.95 1.46 4.44
C ASN A 158 31.99 0.87 3.40
N LYS A 159 32.31 -0.29 2.84
CA LYS A 159 31.40 -1.02 1.93
C LYS A 159 30.12 -1.45 2.66
N TRP A 160 30.25 -1.98 3.87
CA TRP A 160 29.11 -2.33 4.70
C TRP A 160 28.28 -1.09 5.05
N LEU A 161 28.89 -0.01 5.52
CA LEU A 161 28.21 1.27 5.78
C LEU A 161 27.46 1.78 4.55
N ALA A 162 28.04 1.70 3.36
CA ALA A 162 27.38 2.12 2.12
C ALA A 162 26.14 1.27 1.80
N SER A 163 26.12 -0.01 2.20
CA SER A 163 25.01 -0.94 1.93
C SER A 163 23.78 -0.77 2.84
N ILE A 164 23.90 -0.05 3.96
CA ILE A 164 22.84 0.10 4.95
C ILE A 164 21.95 1.32 4.65
N PRO A 165 20.64 1.26 4.93
CA PRO A 165 19.72 2.40 4.87
C PRO A 165 20.14 3.61 5.72
N ASN A 166 19.79 4.81 5.24
CA ASN A 166 20.24 6.08 5.84
C ASN A 166 19.69 6.31 7.27
N TYR A 167 18.51 5.81 7.63
CA TYR A 167 17.99 5.97 9.00
C TYR A 167 18.84 5.21 10.04
N ILE A 168 19.45 4.06 9.68
CA ILE A 168 20.38 3.35 10.57
C ILE A 168 21.71 4.09 10.70
N LYS A 169 22.22 4.66 9.60
CA LYS A 169 23.43 5.51 9.63
C LYS A 169 23.26 6.69 10.59
N GLN A 170 22.07 7.29 10.60
CA GLN A 170 21.70 8.36 11.53
C GLN A 170 21.69 7.86 12.99
N CYS A 171 21.18 6.65 13.27
CA CYS A 171 21.24 6.05 14.62
C CYS A 171 22.68 5.81 15.11
N LEU A 172 23.62 5.52 14.20
CA LEU A 172 25.03 5.31 14.52
C LEU A 172 25.81 6.62 14.72
N ASN A 173 25.16 7.78 14.52
CA ASN A 173 25.80 9.10 14.58
C ASN A 173 27.04 9.22 13.68
N ILE A 174 27.10 8.40 12.61
CA ILE A 174 28.17 8.45 11.61
C ILE A 174 27.78 9.58 10.66
N SER A 175 28.16 10.79 11.03
CA SER A 175 28.19 11.95 10.15
C SER A 175 29.08 11.62 8.96
N VAL A 176 28.50 11.17 7.84
CA VAL A 176 29.18 11.30 6.56
C VAL A 176 29.13 12.79 6.26
N CYS A 177 30.21 13.48 6.61
CA CYS A 177 30.46 14.83 6.12
C CYS A 177 30.58 14.72 4.60
N GLU A 178 29.49 14.95 3.88
CA GLU A 178 29.56 15.19 2.45
C GLU A 178 30.20 16.57 2.25
N SER A 179 31.36 16.57 1.59
CA SER A 179 31.89 17.75 0.88
C SER A 179 31.38 17.71 -0.56
#